data_AF-A0A3P7EJ53-F1
#
_entry.id   AF-A0A3P7EJ53-F1
#
_cell.length_a   1.000
_cell.length_b   1.000
_cell.length_c   1.000
_cell.angle_alpha   90.00
_cell.angle_beta   90.00
_cell.angle_gamma   90.00
#
_symmetry.space_group_name_H-M   'P 1'
#
loop_
_entity.id
_entity.type
_entity.pdbx_description
1 polymer ?
#
loop_
_entity_poly.entity_id
_entity_poly.type
_entity_poly.pdbx_seq_one_letter_code
_entity_poly.pdbx_strand_id
1 'polypeptide(L)'
;MPDSDDSEESPEVSAAPVEASGVEEPEEEVREIVLRSRTIRIAVPATNRTLAAAIPEAFRPADLGELPEQLRRELEMPQAEPYTVIRRAEGSTNIVCGICNRQFETLKGWRIHASKMHKQD
;
A
#
# COMPACT_ATOMS: atom_id res chain seq x y z
N MET A 1 5.05 -6.92 90.73
CA MET A 1 6.08 -7.65 89.97
C MET A 1 6.06 -7.08 88.57
N PRO A 2 7.09 -6.31 88.16
CA PRO A 2 7.21 -5.76 86.82
C PRO A 2 8.14 -6.65 85.99
N ASP A 3 7.64 -7.23 84.90
CA ASP A 3 8.45 -7.97 83.95
C ASP A 3 7.89 -7.78 82.53
N SER A 4 8.83 -7.72 81.59
CA SER A 4 8.68 -7.78 80.13
C SER A 4 8.42 -6.45 79.42
N ASP A 5 9.49 -5.66 79.36
CA ASP A 5 9.87 -4.90 78.16
C ASP A 5 10.39 -5.93 77.14
N ASP A 6 9.60 -6.24 76.12
CA ASP A 6 10.08 -6.95 74.94
C ASP A 6 9.57 -6.20 73.70
N SER A 7 10.54 -5.63 73.01
CA SER A 7 10.41 -4.72 71.88
C SER A 7 10.16 -5.52 70.61
N GLU A 8 8.97 -5.39 70.03
CA GLU A 8 8.68 -5.92 68.68
C GLU A 8 8.32 -4.74 67.77
N GLU A 9 9.37 -4.02 67.36
CA GLU A 9 9.31 -2.97 66.33
C GLU A 9 8.89 -3.63 65.00
N SER A 10 7.61 -3.51 64.65
CA SER A 10 7.08 -4.02 63.38
C SER A 10 7.40 -3.02 62.26
N PRO A 11 8.26 -3.35 61.29
CA PRO A 11 8.62 -2.43 60.22
C PRO A 11 7.44 -2.23 59.27
N GLU A 12 7.16 -0.96 59.05
CA GLU A 12 6.09 -0.41 58.22
C GLU A 12 6.26 -0.83 56.74
N VAL A 13 5.51 -1.85 56.30
CA VAL A 13 5.27 -2.05 54.87
C VAL A 13 4.24 -1.03 54.42
N SER A 14 4.74 0.05 53.81
CA SER A 14 3.94 1.03 53.10
C SER A 14 3.22 0.35 51.94
N ALA A 15 1.93 0.07 52.12
CA ALA A 15 1.05 -0.42 51.07
C ALA A 15 0.77 0.73 50.08
N ALA A 16 1.63 0.88 49.08
CA ALA A 16 1.33 1.71 47.92
C ALA A 16 0.14 1.10 47.17
N PRO A 17 -0.88 1.87 46.79
CA PRO A 17 -2.05 1.37 46.09
C PRO A 17 -1.61 0.89 44.71
N VAL A 18 -1.73 -0.42 44.49
CA VAL A 18 -1.68 -1.00 43.15
C VAL A 18 -2.91 -0.51 42.42
N GLU A 19 -2.78 0.62 41.74
CA GLU A 19 -3.68 1.03 40.67
C GLU A 19 -3.60 -0.09 39.63
N ALA A 20 -4.50 -1.07 39.75
CA ALA A 20 -4.74 -2.10 38.77
C ALA A 20 -5.26 -1.39 37.51
N SER A 21 -4.33 -0.85 36.74
CA SER A 21 -4.56 -0.46 35.36
C SER A 21 -5.03 -1.71 34.65
N GLY A 22 -6.35 -1.81 34.49
CA GLY A 22 -6.99 -2.75 33.58
C GLY A 22 -6.44 -2.45 32.20
N VAL A 23 -5.33 -3.10 31.86
CA VAL A 23 -4.96 -3.34 30.47
C VAL A 23 -6.06 -4.24 29.95
N GLU A 24 -7.08 -3.63 29.37
CA GLU A 24 -8.06 -4.34 28.57
C GLU A 24 -7.28 -5.04 27.46
N GLU A 25 -7.31 -6.37 27.50
CA GLU A 25 -6.65 -7.24 26.53
C GLU A 25 -7.19 -6.86 25.14
N PRO A 26 -6.34 -6.43 24.19
CA PRO A 26 -6.82 -5.98 22.89
C PRO A 26 -7.52 -7.16 22.20
N GLU A 27 -8.80 -7.01 21.90
CA GLU A 27 -9.61 -8.03 21.23
C GLU A 27 -8.93 -8.44 19.91
N GLU A 28 -8.26 -9.60 19.89
CA GLU A 28 -7.61 -10.12 18.69
C GLU A 28 -8.64 -10.86 17.82
N GLU A 29 -8.85 -10.40 16.59
CA GLU A 29 -9.67 -11.10 15.60
C GLU A 29 -8.78 -12.14 14.91
N VAL A 30 -9.06 -13.43 15.07
CA VAL A 30 -8.27 -14.49 14.40
C VAL A 30 -8.78 -14.67 12.97
N ARG A 31 -7.92 -14.40 11.97
CA ARG A 31 -8.21 -14.67 10.56
C ARG A 31 -7.60 -15.98 10.11
N GLU A 32 -8.41 -16.79 9.44
CA GLU A 32 -8.03 -18.12 8.99
C GLU A 32 -7.71 -18.13 7.49
N ILE A 33 -6.50 -18.60 7.14
CA ILE A 33 -6.12 -18.94 5.78
C ILE A 33 -6.16 -20.46 5.65
N VAL A 34 -7.18 -20.97 4.98
CA VAL A 34 -7.36 -22.40 4.71
C VAL A 34 -6.55 -22.78 3.47
N LEU A 35 -5.51 -23.59 3.65
CA LEU A 35 -4.76 -24.20 2.56
C LEU A 35 -5.13 -25.69 2.47
N ARG A 36 -4.93 -26.30 1.30
CA ARG A 36 -5.30 -27.71 1.05
C ARG A 36 -4.72 -28.71 2.07
N SER A 37 -3.52 -28.45 2.59
CA SER A 37 -2.79 -29.35 3.51
C SER A 37 -2.76 -28.89 4.96
N ARG A 38 -3.10 -27.63 5.24
CA ARG A 38 -3.07 -27.05 6.59
C ARG A 38 -3.85 -25.74 6.65
N THR A 39 -4.25 -25.39 7.85
CA THR A 39 -4.85 -24.09 8.16
C THR A 39 -3.80 -23.20 8.86
N ILE A 40 -3.68 -21.95 8.43
CA ILE A 40 -2.86 -20.93 9.11
C ILE A 40 -3.80 -19.95 9.81
N ARG A 41 -3.63 -19.76 11.11
CA ARG A 41 -4.37 -18.78 11.91
C ARG A 41 -3.48 -17.56 12.14
N ILE A 42 -3.97 -16.38 11.77
CA ILE A 42 -3.26 -15.11 11.92
C ILE A 42 -4.04 -14.30 12.94
N ALA A 43 -3.41 -13.96 14.06
CA ALA A 43 -3.96 -12.98 14.99
C ALA A 43 -3.93 -11.61 14.30
N VAL A 44 -5.10 -11.00 14.15
CA VAL A 44 -5.25 -9.70 13.53
C VAL A 44 -5.61 -8.71 14.64
N PRO A 45 -4.66 -7.88 15.08
CA PRO A 45 -4.94 -6.93 16.17
C PRO A 45 -5.99 -5.94 15.70
N ALA A 46 -7.08 -5.76 16.45
CA ALA A 46 -8.21 -4.90 16.08
C ALA A 46 -7.80 -3.48 15.66
N THR A 47 -6.65 -2.98 16.16
CA THR A 47 -6.04 -1.70 15.76
C THR A 47 -5.88 -1.55 14.24
N ASN A 48 -5.68 -2.65 13.50
CA ASN A 48 -5.52 -2.58 12.06
C ASN A 48 -6.83 -2.28 11.31
N ARG A 49 -8.00 -2.51 11.91
CA ARG A 49 -9.29 -2.17 11.30
C ARG A 49 -9.44 -0.66 11.17
N THR A 50 -8.93 0.10 12.15
CA THR A 50 -8.88 1.56 12.11
C THR A 50 -7.88 2.06 11.06
N LEU A 51 -6.73 1.40 10.91
CA LEU A 51 -5.75 1.73 9.86
C LEU A 51 -6.22 1.37 8.44
N ALA A 52 -7.06 0.33 8.28
CA ALA A 52 -7.63 -0.02 6.96
C ALA A 52 -8.61 1.05 6.43
N ALA A 53 -9.13 1.92 7.30
CA ALA A 53 -9.91 3.09 6.92
C ALA A 53 -9.03 4.31 6.57
N ALA A 54 -7.69 4.16 6.55
CA ALA A 54 -6.80 5.21 6.07
C ALA A 54 -7.24 5.58 4.65
N ILE A 55 -7.76 6.81 4.53
CA ILE A 55 -8.10 7.42 3.25
C ILE A 55 -6.85 7.29 2.38
N PRO A 56 -6.90 6.62 1.22
CA PRO A 56 -5.74 6.50 0.36
C PRO A 56 -5.24 7.92 0.08
N GLU A 57 -4.00 8.19 0.48
CA GLU A 57 -3.38 9.47 0.25
C GLU A 57 -3.43 9.76 -1.26
N ALA A 58 -3.90 10.94 -1.64
CA ALA A 58 -4.05 11.28 -3.05
C ALA A 58 -2.69 11.13 -3.74
N PHE A 59 -2.61 10.28 -4.78
CA PHE A 59 -1.39 10.12 -5.55
C PHE A 59 -1.01 11.46 -6.17
N ARG A 60 0.15 11.99 -5.76
CA ARG A 60 0.75 13.18 -6.35
C ARG A 60 1.93 12.73 -7.22
N PRO A 61 1.94 13.04 -8.53
CA PRO A 61 3.13 12.86 -9.35
C PRO A 61 4.33 13.53 -8.68
N ALA A 62 5.49 12.87 -8.73
CA ALA A 62 6.71 13.46 -8.19
C ALA A 62 7.05 14.75 -8.94
N ASP A 63 7.52 15.76 -8.20
CA ASP A 63 8.04 16.98 -8.83
C ASP A 63 9.28 16.64 -9.66
N LEU A 64 9.26 17.01 -10.94
CA LEU A 64 10.38 16.78 -11.86
C LEU A 64 11.45 17.87 -11.73
N GLY A 65 11.22 18.95 -10.99
CA GLY A 65 12.13 20.10 -10.88
C GLY A 65 13.53 19.74 -10.38
N GLU A 66 13.63 18.78 -9.45
CA GLU A 66 14.90 18.32 -8.86
C GLU A 66 15.64 17.28 -9.73
N LEU A 67 15.04 16.80 -10.81
CA LEU A 67 15.69 15.83 -11.69
C LEU A 67 16.80 16.49 -12.53
N PRO A 68 17.90 15.77 -12.78
CA PRO A 68 18.89 16.17 -13.77
C PRO A 68 18.24 16.55 -15.11
N GLU A 69 18.73 17.62 -15.74
CA GLU A 69 18.24 18.18 -17.01
C GLU A 69 18.01 17.13 -18.11
N GLN A 70 18.85 16.09 -18.15
CA GLN A 70 18.70 14.99 -19.09
C GLN A 70 17.41 14.19 -18.84
N LEU A 71 17.15 13.79 -17.60
CA LEU A 71 15.96 13.00 -17.24
C LEU A 71 14.68 13.81 -17.39
N ARG A 72 14.74 15.12 -17.13
CA ARG A 72 13.59 16.01 -17.35
C ARG A 72 13.17 16.05 -18.82
N ARG A 73 14.13 16.10 -19.74
CA ARG A 73 13.85 16.08 -21.19
C ARG A 73 13.29 14.74 -21.66
N GLU A 74 13.78 13.63 -21.11
CA GLU A 74 13.27 12.30 -21.46
C GLU A 74 11.87 12.02 -20.93
N LEU A 75 11.52 12.60 -19.76
CA LEU A 75 10.20 12.48 -19.14
C LEU A 75 9.20 13.53 -19.64
N GLU A 76 9.64 14.46 -20.49
CA GLU A 76 8.75 15.45 -21.07
C GLU A 76 7.63 14.75 -21.84
N MET A 77 6.39 15.06 -21.48
CA MET A 77 5.23 14.35 -22.02
C MET A 77 5.19 14.52 -23.55
N PRO A 78 5.11 13.42 -24.32
CA PRO A 78 5.01 13.52 -25.77
C PRO A 78 3.81 14.39 -26.17
N GLN A 79 4.00 15.31 -27.13
CA GLN A 79 2.93 16.23 -27.57
C GLN A 79 1.70 15.50 -28.15
N ALA A 80 1.89 14.30 -28.69
CA ALA A 80 0.84 13.49 -29.27
C ALA A 80 0.79 12.11 -28.61
N GLU A 81 -0.43 11.64 -28.33
CA GLU A 81 -0.63 10.26 -27.90
C GLU A 81 -0.11 9.30 -28.99
N PRO A 82 0.73 8.31 -28.64
CA PRO A 82 1.37 7.44 -29.62
C PRO A 82 0.35 6.54 -30.34
N TYR A 83 -0.74 6.20 -29.65
CA TYR A 83 -1.87 5.47 -30.20
C TYR A 83 -3.13 5.67 -29.37
N THR A 84 -4.27 5.42 -30.01
CA THR A 84 -5.57 5.31 -29.35
C THR A 84 -6.14 3.91 -29.54
N VAL A 85 -6.99 3.46 -28.61
CA VAL A 85 -7.67 2.16 -28.70
C VAL A 85 -9.16 2.38 -28.91
N ILE A 86 -9.67 1.91 -30.04
CA ILE A 86 -11.07 2.03 -30.42
C ILE A 86 -11.73 0.66 -30.27
N ARG A 87 -12.80 0.58 -29.47
CA ARG A 87 -13.66 -0.61 -29.38
C ARG A 87 -14.67 -0.58 -30.51
N ARG A 88 -14.74 -1.65 -31.30
CA ARG A 88 -15.74 -1.83 -32.34
C ARG A 88 -16.98 -2.55 -31.78
N ALA A 89 -18.07 -2.48 -32.53
CA ALA A 89 -19.38 -2.99 -32.10
C ALA A 89 -19.46 -4.53 -31.99
N GLU A 90 -18.59 -5.24 -32.71
CA GLU A 90 -18.41 -6.70 -32.65
C GLU A 90 -17.61 -7.18 -31.43
N GLY A 91 -17.16 -6.28 -30.54
CA GLY A 91 -16.33 -6.58 -29.37
C GLY A 91 -14.82 -6.63 -29.62
N SER A 92 -14.35 -6.46 -30.86
CA SER A 92 -12.93 -6.34 -31.18
C SER A 92 -12.39 -4.94 -30.90
N THR A 93 -11.08 -4.84 -30.72
CA THR A 93 -10.40 -3.56 -30.47
C THR A 93 -9.37 -3.29 -31.55
N ASN A 94 -9.45 -2.09 -32.13
CA ASN A 94 -8.43 -1.59 -33.03
C ASN A 94 -7.52 -0.60 -32.30
N ILE A 95 -6.24 -0.67 -32.63
CA ILE A 95 -5.25 0.30 -32.19
C ILE A 95 -4.95 1.22 -33.36
N VAL A 96 -5.13 2.51 -33.17
CA VAL A 96 -4.91 3.53 -34.18
C VAL A 96 -3.63 4.27 -33.86
N CYS A 97 -2.70 4.33 -34.80
CA CYS A 97 -1.48 5.11 -34.65
C CYS A 97 -1.82 6.60 -34.59
N GLY A 98 -1.39 7.30 -33.54
CA GLY A 98 -1.67 8.73 -33.37
C GLY A 98 -0.93 9.64 -34.34
N ILE A 99 0.10 9.12 -35.03
CA ILE A 99 0.95 9.90 -35.94
C ILE A 99 0.43 9.84 -37.38
N CYS A 100 -0.03 8.67 -37.85
CA CYS A 100 -0.48 8.47 -39.24
C CYS A 100 -1.87 7.87 -39.39
N ASN A 101 -2.62 7.69 -38.30
CA ASN A 101 -3.99 7.15 -38.27
C ASN A 101 -4.18 5.76 -38.89
N ARG A 102 -3.10 5.00 -39.09
CA ARG A 102 -3.18 3.60 -39.50
C ARG A 102 -3.74 2.75 -38.36
N GLN A 103 -4.65 1.84 -38.69
CA GLN A 103 -5.28 0.94 -37.73
C GLN A 103 -4.64 -0.44 -37.74
N PHE A 104 -4.59 -1.05 -36.57
CA PHE A 104 -4.03 -2.38 -36.34
C PHE A 104 -4.96 -3.17 -35.44
N GLU A 105 -5.17 -4.44 -35.75
CA GLU A 105 -5.96 -5.36 -34.92
C GLU A 105 -5.19 -5.83 -33.67
N THR A 106 -3.86 -5.63 -33.64
CA THR A 106 -3.00 -6.10 -32.54
C THR A 106 -1.97 -5.05 -32.12
N LEU A 107 -1.64 -5.03 -30.83
CA LEU A 107 -0.56 -4.20 -30.28
C LEU A 107 0.80 -4.55 -30.89
N LYS A 108 1.02 -5.84 -31.22
CA LYS A 108 2.24 -6.29 -31.89
C LYS A 108 2.40 -5.64 -33.26
N GLY A 109 1.34 -5.64 -34.07
CA GLY A 109 1.35 -5.00 -35.39
C GLY A 109 1.62 -3.50 -35.30
N TRP A 110 0.95 -2.81 -34.37
CA TRP A 110 1.19 -1.40 -34.11
C TRP A 110 2.64 -1.12 -33.68
N ARG A 111 3.21 -1.91 -32.76
CA ARG A 111 4.59 -1.71 -32.28
C ARG A 111 5.62 -1.86 -33.41
N ILE A 112 5.47 -2.86 -34.27
CA ILE A 112 6.35 -3.04 -35.44
C ILE A 112 6.24 -1.85 -36.39
N HIS A 113 5.02 -1.35 -36.60
CA HIS A 113 4.79 -0.17 -37.42
C HIS A 113 5.44 1.08 -36.82
N ALA A 114 5.19 1.37 -35.54
CA ALA A 114 5.74 2.54 -34.85
C ALA A 114 7.28 2.51 -34.87
N SER A 115 7.89 1.38 -34.54
CA SER A 115 9.35 1.23 -34.55
C SER A 115 9.98 1.25 -35.94
N LYS A 116 9.22 1.14 -37.04
CA LYS A 116 9.74 1.21 -38.40
C LYS A 116 9.47 2.55 -39.09
N MET A 117 8.29 3.10 -38.89
CA MET A 117 7.81 4.30 -39.59
C MET A 117 7.96 5.58 -38.79
N HIS A 118 8.04 5.48 -37.46
CA HIS A 118 8.05 6.62 -36.54
C HIS A 118 9.21 6.54 -35.55
N LYS A 119 10.36 6.02 -36.00
CA LYS A 119 11.59 6.14 -35.21
C LYS A 119 11.85 7.63 -34.99
N GLN A 120 11.93 8.03 -33.72
CA GLN A 120 12.53 9.30 -33.37
C GLN A 120 14.04 9.14 -33.63
N ASP A 121 14.59 9.96 -34.52
CA ASP A 121 16.04 10.14 -34.68
C ASP A 121 16.65 10.78 -33.43
#